data_AF-A0A5C9DU43-F1
#
_entry.id   AF-A0A5C9DU43-F1
#
_cell.length_a   1.000
_cell.length_b   1.000
_cell.length_c   1.000
_cell.angle_alpha   90.00
_cell.angle_beta   90.00
_cell.angle_gamma   90.00
#
_symmetry.space_group_name_H-M   'P 1'
#
loop_
_entity.id
_entity.type
_entity.pdbx_description
1 polymer ?
#
loop_
_entity_poly.entity_id
_entity_poly.type
_entity_poly.pdbx_seq_one_letter_code
_entity_poly.pdbx_strand_id
1 'polypeptide(L)'
;MGFDIFTTLEILQKTLNIIFIIISLLIGSLIILKYFQYKKSPIFITVGLAWVFMSSSWWSIAINFILIGFFNTALPSFWYLFIERGLIMFGLFFWLYSFAKLVYYQYQKYLIYSSFIICAFIESIIIIILLISPSLIGAPIPEKPYEYTHTIFDILLLLGILIAVVVTGILFSLQSIKSDDITLQWKGRFLFLSFISFVVGSILNGLLHILIPFNAFTTILIRGILISSAIEYYLGFFLPKTLFKSSSQ
;
A
#
# COMPACT_ATOMS: atom_id res chain seq x y z
N MET A 1 28.73 -9.49 9.74
CA MET A 1 27.44 -8.79 9.92
C MET A 1 26.34 -9.80 9.62
N GLY A 2 25.10 -9.63 10.06
CA GLY A 2 24.07 -10.66 9.82
C GLY A 2 23.65 -10.82 8.35
N PHE A 3 24.24 -10.05 7.42
CA PHE A 3 23.93 -10.11 5.99
C PHE A 3 24.40 -11.40 5.30
N ASP A 4 25.35 -12.13 5.89
CA ASP A 4 25.93 -13.34 5.31
C ASP A 4 24.91 -14.49 5.15
N ILE A 5 23.75 -14.39 5.84
CA ILE A 5 22.65 -15.36 5.70
C ILE A 5 21.82 -15.15 4.43
N PHE A 6 21.92 -13.99 3.79
CA PHE A 6 21.12 -13.65 2.61
C PHE A 6 21.89 -13.94 1.33
N THR A 7 21.19 -14.52 0.36
CA THR A 7 21.68 -14.59 -1.01
C THR A 7 21.73 -13.20 -1.66
N THR A 8 22.55 -13.03 -2.70
CA THR A 8 22.64 -11.78 -3.47
C THR A 8 21.27 -11.31 -3.98
N LEU A 9 20.40 -12.25 -4.39
CA LEU A 9 19.06 -11.94 -4.85
C LEU A 9 18.17 -11.41 -3.71
N GLU A 10 18.25 -11.99 -2.52
CA GLU A 10 17.51 -11.52 -1.35
C GLU A 10 17.98 -10.14 -0.90
N ILE A 11 19.30 -9.88 -0.93
CA ILE A 11 19.86 -8.55 -0.64
C ILE A 11 19.27 -7.52 -1.61
N LEU A 12 19.25 -7.83 -2.93
CA LEU A 12 18.64 -6.97 -3.94
C LEU A 12 17.15 -6.73 -3.64
N GLN A 13 16.38 -7.80 -3.43
CA GLN A 13 14.94 -7.71 -3.17
C GLN A 13 14.62 -6.87 -1.93
N LYS A 14 15.30 -7.15 -0.81
CA LYS A 14 15.06 -6.47 0.48
C LYS A 14 15.52 -5.01 0.43
N THR A 15 16.60 -4.71 -0.28
CA THR A 15 17.06 -3.32 -0.50
C THR A 15 16.08 -2.53 -1.35
N LEU A 16 15.61 -3.09 -2.48
CA LEU A 16 14.59 -2.43 -3.31
C LEU A 16 13.26 -2.25 -2.55
N ASN A 17 12.95 -3.19 -1.64
CA ASN A 17 11.79 -3.05 -0.77
C ASN A 17 11.91 -1.89 0.22
N ILE A 18 13.09 -1.69 0.83
CA ILE A 18 13.39 -0.51 1.66
C ILE A 18 13.19 0.78 0.84
N ILE A 19 13.75 0.84 -0.38
CA ILE A 19 13.62 2.01 -1.24
C ILE A 19 12.15 2.32 -1.52
N PHE A 20 11.35 1.31 -1.88
CA PHE A 20 9.92 1.46 -2.11
C PHE A 20 9.17 2.00 -0.87
N ILE A 21 9.48 1.47 0.32
CA ILE A 21 8.85 1.92 1.57
C ILE A 21 9.23 3.35 1.90
N ILE A 22 10.52 3.71 1.78
CA ILE A 22 10.97 5.09 1.99
C ILE A 22 10.22 6.05 1.06
N ILE A 23 10.14 5.72 -0.24
CA ILE A 23 9.40 6.53 -1.22
C ILE A 23 7.92 6.62 -0.82
N SER A 24 7.29 5.52 -0.43
CA SER A 24 5.88 5.50 -0.03
C SER A 24 5.61 6.33 1.22
N LEU A 25 6.47 6.24 2.23
CA LEU A 25 6.39 7.05 3.45
C LEU A 25 6.60 8.53 3.14
N LEU A 26 7.58 8.87 2.30
CA LEU A 26 7.83 10.24 1.86
C LEU A 26 6.61 10.80 1.12
N ILE A 27 6.06 10.07 0.15
CA ILE A 27 4.90 10.50 -0.63
C ILE A 27 3.67 10.68 0.27
N GLY A 28 3.35 9.69 1.12
CA GLY A 28 2.25 9.81 2.06
C GLY A 28 2.42 10.99 3.01
N SER A 29 3.63 11.21 3.53
CA SER A 29 3.97 12.35 4.39
C SER A 29 3.85 13.69 3.65
N LEU A 30 4.31 13.77 2.40
CA LEU A 30 4.17 14.98 1.57
C LEU A 30 2.70 15.33 1.33
N ILE A 31 1.85 14.33 1.09
CA ILE A 31 0.39 14.53 0.96
C ILE A 31 -0.20 15.04 2.29
N ILE A 32 0.21 14.48 3.43
CA ILE A 32 -0.23 14.95 4.76
C ILE A 32 0.24 16.39 5.01
N LEU A 33 1.50 16.74 4.70
CA LEU A 33 2.03 18.09 4.91
C LEU A 33 1.26 19.16 4.12
N LYS A 34 0.72 18.79 2.96
CA LYS A 34 -0.12 19.69 2.15
C LYS A 34 -1.43 20.07 2.84
N TYR A 35 -1.94 19.26 3.77
CA TYR A 35 -3.04 19.65 4.66
C TYR A 35 -2.69 20.92 5.45
N PHE A 36 -1.53 20.93 6.10
CA PHE A 36 -1.09 22.04 6.94
C PHE A 36 -0.78 23.28 6.12
N GLN A 37 -0.32 23.12 4.88
CA GLN A 37 -0.07 24.22 3.96
C GLN A 37 -1.37 24.90 3.49
N TYR A 38 -2.39 24.13 3.12
CA TYR A 38 -3.63 24.68 2.52
C TYR A 38 -4.80 24.82 3.49
N LYS A 39 -4.70 24.31 4.72
CA LYS A 39 -5.70 24.39 5.83
C LYS A 39 -7.14 24.00 5.47
N LYS A 40 -7.37 23.26 4.38
CA LYS A 40 -8.71 23.23 3.75
C LYS A 40 -9.48 21.92 3.83
N SER A 41 -8.86 20.76 4.06
CA SER A 41 -9.64 19.52 4.19
C SER A 41 -8.89 18.37 4.85
N PRO A 42 -9.46 17.71 5.88
CA PRO A 42 -8.87 16.52 6.51
C PRO A 42 -8.67 15.36 5.52
N ILE A 43 -9.25 15.45 4.31
CA ILE A 43 -9.09 14.49 3.22
C ILE A 43 -7.62 14.28 2.85
N PHE A 44 -6.77 15.31 2.88
CA PHE A 44 -5.34 15.13 2.58
C PHE A 44 -4.63 14.27 3.64
N ILE A 45 -5.03 14.40 4.90
CA ILE A 45 -4.50 13.54 5.96
C ILE A 45 -4.91 12.09 5.68
N THR A 46 -6.19 11.85 5.41
CA THR A 46 -6.70 10.48 5.22
C THR A 46 -6.18 9.84 3.94
N VAL A 47 -6.02 10.58 2.84
CA VAL A 47 -5.39 10.07 1.61
C VAL A 47 -3.93 9.72 1.84
N GLY A 48 -3.16 10.58 2.52
CA GLY A 48 -1.75 10.30 2.79
C GLY A 48 -1.57 9.13 3.77
N LEU A 49 -2.39 9.06 4.84
CA LEU A 49 -2.40 7.93 5.76
C LEU A 49 -2.83 6.63 5.08
N ALA A 50 -3.81 6.69 4.17
CA ALA A 50 -4.20 5.54 3.37
C ALA A 50 -2.98 4.98 2.62
N TRP A 51 -2.23 5.82 1.91
CA TRP A 51 -1.04 5.37 1.19
C TRP A 51 0.04 4.79 2.12
N VAL A 52 0.33 5.46 3.25
CA VAL A 52 1.30 4.99 4.25
C VAL A 52 0.92 3.60 4.74
N PHE A 53 -0.31 3.42 5.22
CA PHE A 53 -0.74 2.17 5.83
C PHE A 53 -0.98 1.06 4.80
N MET A 54 -1.36 1.38 3.56
CA MET A 54 -1.41 0.38 2.48
C MET A 54 -0.02 -0.17 2.13
N SER A 55 1.04 0.64 2.29
CA SER A 55 2.42 0.17 2.10
C SER A 55 2.92 -0.75 3.22
N SER A 56 2.16 -0.89 4.32
CA SER A 56 2.56 -1.73 5.47
C SER A 56 2.75 -3.20 5.14
N SER A 57 2.09 -3.70 4.09
CA SER A 57 2.26 -5.05 3.53
C SER A 57 3.72 -5.41 3.21
N TRP A 58 4.60 -4.42 3.09
CA TRP A 58 6.02 -4.62 2.80
C TRP A 58 6.94 -4.26 3.98
N TRP A 59 6.42 -3.66 5.06
CA TRP A 59 7.25 -3.13 6.15
C TRP A 59 7.97 -4.22 6.93
N SER A 60 7.31 -5.35 7.20
CA SER A 60 7.89 -6.48 7.94
C SER A 60 9.20 -6.95 7.31
N ILE A 61 9.24 -7.11 5.99
CA ILE A 61 10.41 -7.53 5.21
C ILE A 61 11.57 -6.54 5.37
N ALA A 62 11.30 -5.24 5.26
CA ALA A 62 12.34 -4.21 5.37
C ALA A 62 12.89 -4.06 6.78
N ILE A 63 12.01 -4.02 7.79
CA ILE A 63 12.41 -3.95 9.20
C ILE A 63 13.22 -5.18 9.57
N ASN A 64 12.76 -6.37 9.18
CA ASN A 64 13.46 -7.61 9.50
C ASN A 64 14.83 -7.70 8.81
N PHE A 65 14.96 -7.22 7.56
CA PHE A 65 16.24 -7.16 6.86
C PHE A 65 17.26 -6.28 7.59
N ILE A 66 16.83 -5.11 8.07
CA ILE A 66 17.67 -4.18 8.84
C ILE A 66 18.07 -4.82 10.18
N LEU A 67 17.10 -5.41 10.91
CA LEU A 67 17.36 -6.03 12.21
C LEU A 67 18.37 -7.18 12.11
N ILE A 68 18.21 -8.04 11.11
CA ILE A 68 19.14 -9.15 10.90
C ILE A 68 20.50 -8.61 10.47
N GLY A 69 20.54 -7.74 9.47
CA GLY A 69 21.79 -7.24 8.90
C GLY A 69 22.70 -6.54 9.92
N PHE A 70 22.11 -5.67 10.74
CA PHE A 70 22.85 -4.84 11.69
C PHE A 70 22.90 -5.39 13.12
N PHE A 71 21.88 -6.12 13.56
CA PHE A 71 21.75 -6.56 14.96
C PHE A 71 21.76 -8.09 15.12
N ASN A 72 21.78 -8.85 14.02
CA ASN A 72 21.74 -10.31 14.02
C ASN A 72 20.53 -10.88 14.79
N THR A 73 19.40 -10.17 14.74
CA THR A 73 18.13 -10.55 15.37
C THR A 73 16.99 -10.48 14.37
N ALA A 74 16.05 -11.43 14.43
CA ALA A 74 14.83 -11.41 13.60
C ALA A 74 13.63 -10.88 14.40
N LEU A 75 12.64 -10.32 13.71
CA LEU A 75 11.33 -10.01 14.27
C LEU A 75 10.65 -11.29 14.78
N PRO A 76 10.12 -11.29 16.02
CA PRO A 76 9.23 -12.34 16.48
C PRO A 76 8.00 -12.45 15.56
N SER A 77 7.46 -13.67 15.43
CA SER A 77 6.37 -13.99 14.49
C SER A 77 5.17 -13.06 14.62
N PHE A 78 4.79 -12.74 15.86
CA PHE A 78 3.71 -11.78 16.14
C PHE A 78 3.98 -10.42 15.48
N TRP A 79 5.14 -9.82 15.74
CA TRP A 79 5.47 -8.48 15.24
C TRP A 79 5.67 -8.46 13.73
N TYR A 80 6.28 -9.51 13.17
CA TYR A 80 6.43 -9.65 11.73
C TYR A 80 5.07 -9.60 11.04
N LEU A 81 4.13 -10.46 11.44
CA LEU A 81 2.82 -10.57 10.81
C LEU A 81 1.89 -9.40 11.16
N PHE A 82 1.98 -8.86 12.38
CA PHE A 82 1.20 -7.68 12.77
C PHE A 82 1.55 -6.44 11.95
N ILE A 83 2.84 -6.14 11.79
CA ILE A 83 3.28 -5.00 10.99
C ILE A 83 2.84 -5.17 9.52
N GLU A 84 2.88 -6.41 9.03
CA GLU A 84 2.53 -6.70 7.65
C GLU A 84 1.03 -6.68 7.36
N ARG A 85 0.17 -6.97 8.35
CA ARG A 85 -1.27 -7.16 8.14
C ARG A 85 -2.17 -6.26 8.96
N GLY A 86 -1.86 -6.07 10.25
CA GLY A 86 -2.71 -5.31 11.17
C GLY A 86 -2.77 -3.80 10.87
N LEU A 87 -1.87 -3.30 10.02
CA LEU A 87 -1.90 -1.89 9.62
C LEU A 87 -2.72 -1.64 8.35
N ILE A 88 -3.03 -2.67 7.56
CA ILE A 88 -3.70 -2.52 6.27
C ILE A 88 -5.15 -2.04 6.43
N MET A 89 -5.88 -2.52 7.46
CA MET A 89 -7.27 -2.11 7.69
C MET A 89 -7.40 -0.62 8.00
N PHE A 90 -6.42 -0.04 8.68
CA PHE A 90 -6.36 1.42 8.87
C PHE A 90 -6.21 2.14 7.53
N GLY A 91 -5.33 1.64 6.66
CA GLY A 91 -5.17 2.15 5.31
C GLY A 91 -6.47 2.11 4.52
N LEU A 92 -7.17 0.98 4.56
CA LEU A 92 -8.46 0.80 3.86
C LEU A 92 -9.52 1.76 4.42
N PHE A 93 -9.63 1.88 5.74
CA PHE A 93 -10.57 2.81 6.35
C PHE A 93 -10.30 4.27 5.93
N PHE A 94 -9.05 4.72 5.99
CA PHE A 94 -8.71 6.09 5.57
C PHE A 94 -8.96 6.33 4.08
N TRP A 95 -8.73 5.32 3.25
CA TRP A 95 -9.06 5.36 1.83
C TRP A 95 -10.57 5.51 1.61
N LEU A 96 -11.37 4.62 2.22
CA LEU A 96 -12.83 4.63 2.10
C LEU A 96 -13.46 5.91 2.68
N TYR A 97 -12.89 6.46 3.75
CA TYR A 97 -13.27 7.78 4.26
C TYR A 97 -13.09 8.88 3.21
N SER A 98 -11.92 8.92 2.58
CA SER A 98 -11.58 9.92 1.55
C SER A 98 -12.50 9.76 0.35
N PHE A 99 -12.68 8.52 -0.11
CA PHE A 99 -13.57 8.16 -1.20
C PHE A 99 -15.02 8.61 -0.94
N ALA A 100 -15.57 8.29 0.23
CA ALA A 100 -16.94 8.63 0.60
C ALA A 100 -17.17 10.15 0.60
N LYS A 101 -16.19 10.94 1.06
CA LYS A 101 -16.27 12.40 1.06
C LYS A 101 -16.14 13.03 -0.32
N LEU A 102 -15.31 12.45 -1.20
CA LEU A 102 -15.01 13.01 -2.51
C LEU A 102 -16.02 12.61 -3.58
N VAL A 103 -16.53 11.36 -3.53
CA VAL A 103 -17.38 10.80 -4.60
C VAL A 103 -18.85 10.77 -4.20
N TYR A 104 -19.17 10.31 -3.00
CA TYR A 104 -20.54 10.06 -2.55
C TYR A 104 -20.92 10.92 -1.34
N TYR A 105 -20.79 12.24 -1.48
CA TYR A 105 -21.02 13.19 -0.39
C TYR A 105 -22.40 13.02 0.30
N GLN A 106 -23.43 12.66 -0.46
CA GLN A 106 -24.78 12.41 0.06
C GLN A 106 -24.84 11.20 1.01
N TYR A 107 -24.07 10.15 0.74
CA TYR A 107 -24.05 8.90 1.50
C TYR A 107 -22.83 8.76 2.43
N GLN A 108 -22.04 9.83 2.57
CA GLN A 108 -20.73 9.76 3.22
C GLN A 108 -20.80 9.21 4.66
N LYS A 109 -21.83 9.57 5.43
CA LYS A 109 -21.98 9.10 6.82
C LYS A 109 -22.17 7.59 6.85
N TYR A 110 -23.10 7.07 6.05
CA TYR A 110 -23.38 5.63 5.98
C TYR A 110 -22.15 4.85 5.53
N LEU A 111 -21.45 5.31 4.47
CA LEU A 111 -20.24 4.66 3.98
C LEU A 111 -19.10 4.70 4.99
N ILE A 112 -18.90 5.81 5.69
CA ILE A 112 -17.84 5.93 6.71
C ILE A 112 -18.14 5.03 7.91
N TYR A 113 -19.37 5.03 8.43
CA TYR A 113 -19.72 4.20 9.59
C TYR A 113 -19.69 2.72 9.25
N SER A 114 -20.22 2.30 8.11
CA SER A 114 -20.16 0.89 7.70
C SER A 114 -18.72 0.44 7.46
N SER A 115 -17.90 1.26 6.79
CA SER A 115 -16.47 0.97 6.57
C SER A 115 -15.71 0.87 7.88
N PHE A 116 -15.98 1.78 8.83
CA PHE A 116 -15.36 1.73 10.17
C PHE A 116 -15.69 0.43 10.89
N ILE A 117 -16.97 0.06 10.94
CA ILE A 117 -17.41 -1.18 11.62
C ILE A 117 -16.77 -2.41 10.98
N ILE A 118 -16.78 -2.49 9.64
CA ILE A 118 -16.20 -3.63 8.91
C ILE A 118 -14.68 -3.70 9.14
N CYS A 119 -13.96 -2.60 8.98
CA CYS A 119 -12.51 -2.57 9.18
C CYS A 119 -12.13 -2.89 10.62
N ALA A 120 -12.82 -2.31 11.61
CA ALA A 120 -12.57 -2.57 13.02
C ALA A 120 -12.86 -4.02 13.41
N PHE A 121 -13.93 -4.61 12.87
CA PHE A 121 -14.27 -6.01 13.08
C PHE A 121 -13.19 -6.94 12.51
N ILE A 122 -12.80 -6.73 11.25
CA ILE A 122 -11.77 -7.53 10.59
C ILE A 122 -10.43 -7.37 11.30
N GLU A 123 -10.03 -6.15 11.64
CA GLU A 123 -8.78 -5.87 12.35
C GLU A 123 -8.75 -6.57 13.72
N SER A 124 -9.88 -6.54 14.44
CA SER A 124 -10.00 -7.24 15.73
C SER A 124 -9.82 -8.75 15.55
N ILE A 125 -10.38 -9.34 14.48
CA ILE A 125 -10.19 -10.76 14.15
C ILE A 125 -8.71 -11.05 13.88
N ILE A 126 -8.03 -10.23 13.07
CA ILE A 126 -6.60 -10.40 12.76
C ILE A 126 -5.78 -10.36 14.05
N ILE A 127 -6.00 -9.35 14.91
CA ILE A 127 -5.28 -9.20 16.18
C ILE A 127 -5.54 -10.40 17.10
N ILE A 128 -6.79 -10.85 17.26
CA ILE A 128 -7.13 -12.02 18.08
C ILE A 128 -6.44 -13.27 17.54
N ILE A 129 -6.46 -13.49 16.22
CA ILE A 129 -5.77 -14.62 15.59
C ILE A 129 -4.25 -14.55 15.85
N LEU A 130 -3.63 -13.38 15.71
CA LEU A 130 -2.21 -13.19 15.98
C LEU A 130 -1.85 -13.45 17.44
N LEU A 131 -2.72 -13.13 18.39
CA LEU A 131 -2.48 -13.38 19.82
C LEU A 131 -2.64 -14.86 20.19
N ILE A 132 -3.58 -15.59 19.58
CA ILE A 132 -3.85 -17.00 19.88
C ILE A 132 -2.89 -17.92 19.12
N SER A 133 -2.77 -17.73 17.81
CA SER A 133 -1.99 -18.60 16.93
C SER A 133 -1.59 -17.89 15.63
N PRO A 134 -0.43 -17.22 15.59
CA PRO A 134 0.07 -16.54 14.38
C PRO A 134 0.13 -17.43 13.13
N SER A 135 0.31 -18.74 13.32
CA SER A 135 0.35 -19.77 12.26
C SER A 135 -0.92 -19.84 11.40
N LEU A 136 -2.06 -19.33 11.88
CA LEU A 136 -3.29 -19.24 11.09
C LEU A 136 -3.25 -18.13 10.03
N ILE A 137 -2.37 -17.14 10.19
CA ILE A 137 -2.12 -16.09 9.19
C ILE A 137 -0.88 -16.43 8.36
N GLY A 138 0.19 -16.89 9.03
CA GLY A 138 1.41 -17.26 8.34
C GLY A 138 2.35 -18.11 9.19
N ALA A 139 3.15 -18.94 8.52
CA ALA A 139 4.10 -19.83 9.18
C ALA A 139 5.53 -19.55 8.67
N PRO A 140 6.56 -19.70 9.53
CA PRO A 140 7.93 -19.49 9.10
C PRO A 140 8.31 -20.47 7.98
N ILE A 141 9.08 -19.99 7.00
CA ILE A 141 9.63 -20.84 5.94
C ILE A 141 10.75 -21.70 6.54
N PRO A 142 10.74 -23.05 6.40
CA PRO A 142 11.71 -23.93 7.06
C PRO A 142 13.18 -23.57 6.79
N GLU A 143 13.51 -23.21 5.55
CA GLU A 143 14.87 -22.84 5.13
C GLU A 143 15.20 -21.36 5.40
N LYS A 144 14.19 -20.54 5.71
CA LYS A 144 14.29 -19.09 5.92
C LYS A 144 13.40 -18.70 7.10
N PRO A 145 13.78 -19.02 8.35
CA PRO A 145 12.93 -18.80 9.53
C PRO A 145 12.67 -17.31 9.82
N TYR A 146 13.33 -16.40 9.09
CA TYR A 146 13.11 -14.96 9.09
C TYR A 146 12.06 -14.49 8.04
N GLU A 147 11.49 -15.40 7.27
CA GLU A 147 10.40 -15.13 6.32
C GLU A 147 9.20 -16.00 6.66
N TYR A 148 8.01 -15.51 6.30
CA TYR A 148 6.74 -16.18 6.60
C TYR A 148 5.97 -16.42 5.31
N THR A 149 5.40 -17.62 5.19
CA THR A 149 4.37 -17.93 4.20
C THR A 149 3.03 -17.37 4.65
N HIS A 150 2.08 -17.25 3.72
CA HIS A 150 0.73 -16.80 4.01
C HIS A 150 -0.26 -17.94 3.83
N THR A 151 -1.22 -18.05 4.75
CA THR A 151 -2.31 -19.01 4.62
C THR A 151 -3.32 -18.57 3.56
N ILE A 152 -4.16 -19.51 3.11
CA ILE A 152 -5.24 -19.20 2.17
C ILE A 152 -6.21 -18.13 2.73
N PHE A 153 -6.43 -18.14 4.04
CA PHE A 153 -7.24 -17.13 4.72
C PHE A 153 -6.65 -15.72 4.54
N ASP A 154 -5.36 -15.56 4.80
CA ASP A 154 -4.65 -14.28 4.63
C ASP A 154 -4.66 -13.80 3.18
N ILE A 155 -4.44 -14.71 2.22
CA ILE A 155 -4.46 -14.40 0.79
C ILE A 155 -5.85 -13.90 0.35
N LEU A 156 -6.92 -14.59 0.75
CA LEU A 156 -8.29 -14.20 0.40
C LEU A 156 -8.65 -12.85 1.03
N LEU A 157 -8.22 -12.60 2.26
CA LEU A 157 -8.43 -11.33 2.94
C LEU A 157 -7.74 -10.19 2.19
N LEU A 158 -6.46 -10.36 1.85
CA LEU A 158 -5.68 -9.36 1.11
C LEU A 158 -6.27 -9.09 -0.28
N LEU A 159 -6.74 -10.14 -0.96
CA LEU A 159 -7.42 -10.00 -2.25
C LEU A 159 -8.72 -9.18 -2.12
N GLY A 160 -9.49 -9.39 -1.06
CA GLY A 160 -10.69 -8.62 -0.78
C GLY A 160 -10.39 -7.12 -0.56
N ILE A 161 -9.33 -6.81 0.21
CA ILE A 161 -8.86 -5.44 0.40
C ILE A 161 -8.43 -4.83 -0.94
N LEU A 162 -7.61 -5.55 -1.70
CA LEU A 162 -7.12 -5.09 -3.00
C LEU A 162 -8.29 -4.77 -3.93
N ILE A 163 -9.28 -5.66 -4.05
CA ILE A 163 -10.48 -5.40 -4.85
C ILE A 163 -11.21 -4.15 -4.37
N ALA A 164 -11.41 -3.99 -3.06
CA ALA A 164 -12.11 -2.82 -2.50
C ALA A 164 -11.39 -1.51 -2.86
N VAL A 165 -10.07 -1.45 -2.67
CA VAL A 165 -9.24 -0.27 -3.00
C VAL A 165 -9.30 0.05 -4.48
N VAL A 166 -9.27 -0.96 -5.34
CA VAL A 166 -9.16 -0.78 -6.79
C VAL A 166 -10.47 -0.37 -7.40
N VAL A 167 -11.56 -1.02 -7.01
CA VAL A 167 -12.89 -0.65 -7.48
C VAL A 167 -13.19 0.80 -7.07
N THR A 168 -12.97 1.15 -5.81
CA THR A 168 -13.21 2.53 -5.33
C THR A 168 -12.21 3.55 -5.90
N GLY A 169 -10.94 3.17 -6.08
CA GLY A 169 -9.89 3.95 -6.73
C GLY A 169 -10.20 4.28 -8.19
N ILE A 170 -10.61 3.27 -8.96
CA ILE A 170 -11.02 3.44 -10.35
C ILE A 170 -12.27 4.33 -10.42
N LEU A 171 -13.29 4.08 -9.60
CA LEU A 171 -14.50 4.92 -9.58
C LEU A 171 -14.19 6.39 -9.28
N PHE A 172 -13.34 6.65 -8.29
CA PHE A 172 -12.89 8.02 -7.96
C PHE A 172 -12.13 8.67 -9.12
N SER A 173 -11.24 7.91 -9.75
CA SER A 173 -10.43 8.39 -10.87
C SER A 173 -11.31 8.71 -12.09
N LEU A 174 -12.27 7.84 -12.42
CA LEU A 174 -13.22 8.05 -13.50
C LEU A 174 -14.13 9.26 -13.26
N GLN A 175 -14.58 9.46 -12.02
CA GLN A 175 -15.36 10.65 -11.66
C GLN A 175 -14.53 11.94 -11.83
N SER A 176 -13.26 11.90 -11.45
CA SER A 176 -12.34 13.03 -11.62
C SER A 176 -12.06 13.33 -13.09
N ILE A 177 -11.91 12.30 -13.94
CA ILE A 177 -11.72 12.41 -15.40
C ILE A 177 -12.93 13.05 -16.09
N LYS A 178 -14.14 12.86 -15.56
CA LYS A 178 -15.38 13.43 -16.11
C LYS A 178 -15.67 14.88 -15.67
N SER A 179 -14.80 15.48 -14.87
CA SER A 179 -14.99 16.88 -14.41
C SER A 179 -14.77 17.89 -15.53
N ASP A 180 -15.46 19.02 -15.47
CA ASP A 180 -15.24 20.16 -16.40
C ASP A 180 -13.87 20.84 -16.20
N ASP A 181 -13.23 20.69 -15.02
CA ASP A 181 -11.89 21.24 -14.77
C ASP A 181 -10.80 20.32 -15.34
N ILE A 182 -10.11 20.80 -16.38
CA ILE A 182 -8.97 20.11 -17.01
C ILE A 182 -7.91 19.67 -16.00
N THR A 183 -7.71 20.44 -14.93
CA THR A 183 -6.77 20.10 -13.85
C THR A 183 -7.20 18.84 -13.12
N LEU A 184 -8.49 18.75 -12.81
CA LEU A 184 -9.07 17.60 -12.14
C LEU A 184 -9.10 16.38 -13.07
N GLN A 185 -9.31 16.58 -14.37
CA GLN A 185 -9.25 15.48 -15.34
C GLN A 185 -7.87 14.80 -15.36
N TRP A 186 -6.80 15.59 -15.45
CA TRP A 186 -5.43 15.06 -15.47
C TRP A 186 -5.06 14.39 -14.14
N LYS A 187 -5.44 14.98 -13.01
CA LYS A 187 -5.33 14.34 -11.69
C LYS A 187 -5.99 12.97 -11.68
N GLY A 188 -7.21 12.87 -12.20
CA GLY A 188 -7.93 11.61 -12.35
C GLY A 188 -7.19 10.57 -13.20
N ARG A 189 -6.51 10.99 -14.29
CA ARG A 189 -5.71 10.08 -15.14
C ARG A 189 -4.50 9.52 -14.39
N PHE A 190 -3.77 10.35 -13.65
CA PHE A 190 -2.64 9.89 -12.83
C PHE A 190 -3.08 8.95 -11.71
N LEU A 191 -4.22 9.23 -11.06
CA LEU A 191 -4.81 8.33 -10.07
C LEU A 191 -5.23 6.99 -10.69
N PHE A 192 -5.87 7.02 -11.85
CA PHE A 192 -6.25 5.81 -12.57
C PHE A 192 -5.03 4.94 -12.85
N LEU A 193 -3.97 5.54 -13.41
CA LEU A 193 -2.71 4.83 -13.69
C LEU A 193 -2.09 4.28 -12.40
N SER A 194 -2.06 5.09 -11.34
CA SER A 194 -1.56 4.67 -10.02
C SER A 194 -2.26 3.42 -9.49
N PHE A 195 -3.60 3.37 -9.53
CA PHE A 195 -4.33 2.19 -9.06
C PHE A 195 -4.05 0.96 -9.91
N ILE A 196 -3.99 1.10 -11.24
CA ILE A 196 -3.66 -0.02 -12.13
C ILE A 196 -2.22 -0.52 -11.88
N SER A 197 -1.24 0.39 -11.83
CA SER A 197 0.16 0.09 -11.52
C SER A 197 0.28 -0.58 -10.14
N PHE A 198 -0.42 -0.08 -9.12
CA PHE A 198 -0.41 -0.65 -7.77
C PHE A 198 -0.95 -2.09 -7.75
N VAL A 199 -2.06 -2.36 -8.46
CA VAL A 199 -2.64 -3.71 -8.56
C VAL A 199 -1.72 -4.65 -9.27
N VAL A 200 -1.24 -4.25 -10.44
CA VAL A 200 -0.32 -5.07 -11.22
C VAL A 200 0.91 -5.37 -10.37
N GLY A 201 1.55 -4.37 -9.78
CA GLY A 201 2.70 -4.56 -8.89
C GLY A 201 2.40 -5.47 -7.69
N SER A 202 1.23 -5.33 -7.07
CA SER A 202 0.83 -6.14 -5.90
C SER A 202 0.54 -7.60 -6.27
N ILE A 203 -0.16 -7.84 -7.38
CA ILE A 203 -0.43 -9.19 -7.90
C ILE A 203 0.87 -9.86 -8.34
N LEU A 204 1.74 -9.13 -9.06
CA LEU A 204 3.04 -9.64 -9.48
C LEU A 204 3.92 -10.01 -8.26
N ASN A 205 3.90 -9.18 -7.21
CA ASN A 205 4.65 -9.43 -5.98
C ASN A 205 4.07 -10.58 -5.16
N GLY A 206 2.75 -10.64 -5.00
CA GLY A 206 2.08 -11.54 -4.06
C GLY A 206 1.67 -12.90 -4.65
N LEU A 207 1.17 -12.93 -5.89
CA LEU A 207 0.59 -14.14 -6.50
C LEU A 207 1.46 -14.72 -7.61
N LEU A 208 2.14 -13.86 -8.38
CA LEU A 208 2.82 -14.31 -9.59
C LEU A 208 4.17 -15.01 -9.35
N HIS A 209 4.69 -15.04 -8.12
CA HIS A 209 5.84 -15.87 -7.77
C HIS A 209 5.58 -17.38 -8.00
N ILE A 210 4.32 -17.79 -8.07
CA ILE A 210 3.90 -19.17 -8.39
C ILE A 210 4.07 -19.46 -9.90
N LEU A 211 3.96 -18.44 -10.76
CA LEU A 211 3.92 -18.59 -12.22
C LEU A 211 5.21 -18.11 -12.91
N ILE A 212 5.93 -17.14 -12.32
CA ILE A 212 7.16 -16.59 -12.89
C ILE A 212 8.32 -16.80 -11.89
N PRO A 213 9.46 -17.36 -12.34
CA PRO A 213 10.64 -17.50 -11.49
C PRO A 213 11.09 -16.15 -10.92
N PHE A 214 11.28 -16.12 -9.60
CA PHE A 214 11.80 -14.94 -8.92
C PHE A 214 13.29 -14.80 -9.26
N ASN A 215 13.63 -13.78 -10.03
CA ASN A 215 15.00 -13.47 -10.43
C ASN A 215 15.24 -11.96 -10.30
N ALA A 216 16.48 -11.53 -10.55
CA ALA A 216 16.85 -10.13 -10.38
C ALA A 216 16.02 -9.20 -11.27
N PHE A 217 15.76 -9.60 -12.52
CA PHE A 217 14.99 -8.80 -13.47
C PHE A 217 13.53 -8.63 -13.04
N THR A 218 12.85 -9.73 -12.66
CA THR A 218 11.45 -9.67 -12.23
C THR A 218 11.31 -8.86 -10.94
N THR A 219 12.26 -8.99 -10.01
CA THR A 219 12.32 -8.20 -8.78
C THR A 219 12.42 -6.70 -9.07
N ILE A 220 13.32 -6.29 -9.96
CA ILE A 220 13.51 -4.89 -10.36
C ILE A 220 12.25 -4.35 -11.03
N LEU A 221 11.66 -5.12 -11.94
CA LEU A 221 10.45 -4.73 -12.66
C LEU A 221 9.26 -4.53 -11.72
N ILE A 222 9.01 -5.46 -10.80
CA ILE A 222 7.91 -5.38 -9.83
C ILE A 222 8.08 -4.14 -8.94
N ARG A 223 9.29 -3.90 -8.44
CA ARG A 223 9.58 -2.74 -7.59
C ARG A 223 9.49 -1.44 -8.37
N GLY A 224 9.93 -1.42 -9.63
CA GLY A 224 9.76 -0.29 -10.53
C GLY A 224 8.28 0.10 -10.72
N ILE A 225 7.42 -0.88 -10.95
CA ILE A 225 5.95 -0.66 -11.09
C ILE A 225 5.36 -0.10 -9.79
N LEU A 226 5.71 -0.67 -8.63
CA LEU A 226 5.20 -0.18 -7.34
C LEU A 226 5.72 1.22 -6.98
N ILE A 227 6.98 1.54 -7.32
CA ILE A 227 7.51 2.90 -7.15
C ILE A 227 6.82 3.88 -8.10
N SER A 228 6.59 3.48 -9.36
CA SER A 228 5.84 4.29 -10.33
C SER A 228 4.43 4.58 -9.83
N SER A 229 3.74 3.57 -9.29
CA SER A 229 2.38 3.74 -8.75
C SER A 229 2.34 4.78 -7.61
N ALA A 230 3.36 4.82 -6.75
CA ALA A 230 3.48 5.82 -5.69
C ALA A 230 3.64 7.24 -6.26
N ILE A 231 4.52 7.40 -7.25
CA ILE A 231 4.76 8.69 -7.91
C ILE A 231 3.49 9.17 -8.63
N GLU A 232 2.83 8.27 -9.37
CA GLU A 232 1.54 8.53 -10.03
C GLU A 232 0.47 8.93 -9.03
N TYR A 233 0.42 8.28 -7.85
CA TYR A 233 -0.50 8.62 -6.77
C TYR A 233 -0.27 10.07 -6.30
N TYR A 234 0.99 10.45 -6.08
CA TYR A 234 1.35 11.80 -5.69
C TYR A 234 0.93 12.84 -6.73
N LEU A 235 1.24 12.59 -8.02
CA LEU A 235 0.84 13.47 -9.12
C LEU A 235 -0.68 13.57 -9.27
N GLY A 236 -1.38 12.48 -8.96
CA GLY A 236 -2.83 12.40 -8.90
C GLY A 236 -3.47 13.40 -7.92
N PHE A 237 -2.82 13.69 -6.80
CA PHE A 237 -3.30 14.72 -5.87
C PHE A 237 -2.66 16.10 -6.11
N PHE A 238 -1.38 16.11 -6.51
CA PHE A 238 -0.55 17.31 -6.62
C PHE A 238 0.08 17.46 -8.00
N LEU A 239 -0.77 17.60 -9.02
CA LEU A 239 -0.26 17.89 -10.36
C LEU A 239 0.41 19.28 -10.43
N PRO A 240 1.67 19.38 -10.89
CA PRO A 240 2.34 20.67 -11.04
C PRO A 240 1.67 21.50 -12.14
N LYS A 241 1.49 22.81 -11.88
CA LYS A 241 0.83 23.74 -12.80
C LYS A 241 1.53 23.86 -14.17
N THR A 242 2.81 23.50 -14.24
CA THR A 242 3.63 23.58 -15.47
C THR A 242 3.16 22.65 -16.58
N LEU A 243 2.52 21.52 -16.25
CA LEU A 243 2.03 20.55 -17.25
C LEU A 243 0.82 21.06 -18.07
N PHE A 244 0.16 22.13 -17.63
CA PHE A 244 -1.02 22.69 -18.30
C PHE A 244 -0.70 23.83 -19.29
N LYS A 245 0.53 24.35 -19.23
CA LYS A 245 0.85 25.58 -19.97
C LYS A 245 1.02 25.34 -21.48
N SER A 246 1.11 24.09 -21.94
CA SER A 246 1.28 23.77 -23.37
C SER A 246 -0.02 23.39 -24.11
N SER A 247 -1.18 23.36 -23.44
CA SER A 247 -2.46 22.96 -24.06
C SER A 247 -3.51 24.08 -24.08
N SER A 248 -3.10 25.33 -23.85
CA SER A 248 -3.96 26.52 -23.86
C SER A 248 -3.49 27.57 -24.89
N GLN A 249 -2.90 27.11 -26.00
CA GLN A 249 -2.66 27.90 -27.20
C GLN A 249 -3.53 27.37 -28.34
#